data_AF-A0A2P4Y737-F1
#
_entry.id   AF-A0A2P4Y737-F1
#
_cell.length_a   1.000
_cell.length_b   1.000
_cell.length_c   1.000
_cell.angle_alpha   90.00
_cell.angle_beta   90.00
_cell.angle_gamma   90.00
#
_symmetry.space_group_name_H-M   'P 1'
#
loop_
_entity.id
_entity.type
_entity.pdbx_description
1 polymer ?
#
loop_
_entity_poly.entity_id
_entity_poly.type
_entity_poly.pdbx_seq_one_letter_code
_entity_poly.pdbx_strand_id
1 'polypeptide(L)'
;MPVWSMKEILTCRELIYSDTPVAVVQDCFRRWGGIARYVLRYAQVENQQVLLEKAMDIVDLDWLVNACGQLDANDAQVSHRLLHYRQNFDSEYFVFASKYVQQAVYKRLYKNDKRKLLEFIAASDGVGALAVLRGHLFEGHVHSVLPRGGTFQVRHLVDNNEAYDDDDDLMENEWDSEDEMLTMA
;
A
#
# COMPACT_ATOMS: atom_id res chain seq x y z
N MET A 1 -12.44 -7.92 7.87
CA MET A 1 -13.63 -7.38 7.17
C MET A 1 -13.31 -7.28 5.69
N PRO A 2 -14.21 -7.69 4.78
CA PRO A 2 -13.97 -7.58 3.35
C PRO A 2 -13.82 -6.09 2.98
N VAL A 3 -12.78 -5.79 2.20
CA VAL A 3 -12.56 -4.46 1.63
C VAL A 3 -13.27 -4.34 0.31
N TRP A 4 -13.81 -3.15 0.02
CA TRP A 4 -14.53 -2.88 -1.21
C TRP A 4 -13.58 -2.32 -2.26
N SER A 5 -13.81 -2.68 -3.51
CA SER A 5 -13.19 -2.07 -4.68
C SER A 5 -13.65 -0.61 -4.85
N MET A 6 -12.87 0.19 -5.60
CA MET A 6 -13.27 1.55 -5.93
C MET A 6 -14.63 1.59 -6.64
N LYS A 7 -14.92 0.61 -7.50
CA LYS A 7 -16.20 0.49 -8.21
C LYS A 7 -17.37 0.35 -7.22
N GLU A 8 -17.27 -0.60 -6.28
CA GLU A 8 -18.30 -0.81 -5.26
C GLU A 8 -18.51 0.43 -4.38
N ILE A 9 -17.42 1.11 -4.01
CA ILE A 9 -17.45 2.35 -3.24
C ILE A 9 -18.20 3.45 -3.99
N LEU A 10 -17.88 3.68 -5.27
CA LEU A 10 -18.52 4.73 -6.08
C LEU A 10 -19.99 4.42 -6.34
N THR A 11 -20.35 3.16 -6.63
CA THR A 11 -21.74 2.75 -6.78
C THR A 11 -22.53 3.00 -5.49
N CYS A 12 -21.98 2.66 -4.33
CA CYS A 12 -22.64 2.92 -3.05
C CYS A 12 -22.73 4.41 -2.73
N ARG A 13 -21.70 5.19 -3.07
CA ARG A 13 -21.72 6.65 -2.95
C ARG A 13 -22.88 7.25 -3.74
N GLU A 14 -23.07 6.85 -4.99
CA GLU A 14 -24.15 7.36 -5.83
C GLU A 14 -25.54 7.08 -5.25
N LEU A 15 -25.72 5.92 -4.63
CA LEU A 15 -27.02 5.47 -4.12
C LEU A 15 -27.35 6.00 -2.70
N ILE A 16 -26.35 6.09 -1.81
CA ILE A 16 -26.57 6.30 -0.37
C ILE A 16 -25.89 7.57 0.15
N TYR A 17 -24.75 7.96 -0.44
CA TYR A 17 -23.91 9.07 0.02
C TYR A 17 -23.72 10.12 -1.09
N SER A 18 -24.81 10.43 -1.81
CA SER A 18 -24.77 11.27 -3.02
C SER A 18 -24.32 12.71 -2.77
N ASP A 19 -24.39 13.14 -1.52
CA ASP A 19 -23.92 14.43 -0.99
C ASP A 19 -22.40 14.46 -0.78
N THR A 20 -21.74 13.31 -0.64
CA THR A 20 -20.30 13.25 -0.37
C THR A 20 -19.50 13.43 -1.65
N PRO A 21 -18.64 14.45 -1.81
CA PRO A 21 -17.94 14.68 -3.06
C PRO A 21 -17.05 13.51 -3.48
N VAL A 22 -17.04 13.18 -4.79
CA VAL A 22 -16.25 12.06 -5.33
C VAL A 22 -14.76 12.21 -5.00
N ALA A 23 -14.23 13.43 -5.06
CA ALA A 23 -12.82 13.71 -4.71
C ALA A 23 -12.49 13.35 -3.25
N VAL A 24 -13.41 13.62 -2.32
CA VAL A 24 -13.24 13.26 -0.89
C VAL A 24 -13.25 11.74 -0.72
N VAL A 25 -14.14 11.04 -1.42
CA VAL A 25 -14.20 9.57 -1.40
C VAL A 25 -12.92 8.97 -1.98
N GLN A 26 -12.42 9.49 -3.09
CA GLN A 26 -11.18 9.03 -3.71
C GLN A 26 -9.96 9.26 -2.81
N ASP A 27 -9.86 10.42 -2.16
CA ASP A 27 -8.82 10.69 -1.16
C ASP A 27 -8.90 9.71 0.02
N CYS A 28 -10.10 9.51 0.57
CA CYS A 28 -10.30 8.58 1.67
C CYS A 28 -9.95 7.15 1.24
N PHE A 29 -10.32 6.72 0.03
CA PHE A 29 -9.95 5.41 -0.50
C PHE A 29 -8.44 5.26 -0.67
N ARG A 30 -7.75 6.30 -1.15
CA ARG A 30 -6.28 6.29 -1.25
C ARG A 30 -5.63 6.07 0.11
N ARG A 31 -6.16 6.67 1.18
CA ARG A 31 -5.62 6.57 2.54
C ARG A 31 -6.04 5.30 3.27
N TRP A 32 -7.34 5.00 3.32
CA TRP A 32 -7.93 3.89 4.07
C TRP A 32 -8.07 2.59 3.27
N GLY A 33 -7.78 2.61 1.96
CA GLY A 33 -8.11 1.52 1.06
C GLY A 33 -9.62 1.35 0.91
N GLY A 34 -10.06 0.10 0.80
CA GLY A 34 -11.47 -0.24 0.59
C GLY A 34 -12.36 -0.29 1.84
N ILE A 35 -11.98 0.34 2.96
CA ILE A 35 -12.82 0.31 4.17
C ILE A 35 -14.01 1.27 4.00
N ALA A 36 -15.13 0.76 3.48
CA ALA A 36 -16.33 1.55 3.17
C ALA A 36 -16.78 2.49 4.30
N ARG A 37 -16.64 2.07 5.56
CA ARG A 37 -16.98 2.91 6.72
C ARG A 37 -16.19 4.23 6.76
N TYR A 38 -14.89 4.18 6.52
CA TYR A 38 -14.03 5.39 6.54
C TYR A 38 -14.04 6.14 5.22
N VAL A 39 -14.32 5.44 4.13
CA VAL A 39 -14.36 6.00 2.77
C VAL A 39 -15.68 6.68 2.44
N LEU A 40 -16.78 6.27 3.07
CA LEU A 40 -18.13 6.80 2.83
C LEU A 40 -18.70 7.44 4.09
N ARG A 41 -19.09 6.63 5.08
CA ARG A 41 -19.82 7.11 6.28
C ARG A 41 -19.05 8.16 7.07
N TYR A 42 -17.73 8.04 7.16
CA TYR A 42 -16.87 8.97 7.89
C TYR A 42 -15.99 9.83 6.99
N ALA A 43 -16.26 9.88 5.68
CA ALA A 43 -15.43 10.58 4.71
C ALA A 43 -15.19 12.06 5.09
N GLN A 44 -16.23 12.71 5.60
CA GLN A 44 -16.19 14.13 6.01
C GLN A 44 -16.20 14.32 7.55
N VAL A 45 -15.88 13.27 8.30
CA VAL A 45 -15.89 13.31 9.77
C VAL A 45 -14.46 13.36 10.29
N GLU A 46 -13.95 14.57 10.54
CA GLU A 46 -12.53 14.83 10.85
C GLU A 46 -11.98 13.98 12.01
N ASN A 47 -12.72 13.88 13.11
CA ASN A 47 -12.27 13.11 14.28
C ASN A 47 -12.13 11.60 14.00
N GLN A 48 -12.83 11.07 12.99
CA GLN A 48 -12.67 9.71 12.51
C GLN A 48 -11.51 9.59 11.53
N GLN A 49 -11.30 10.60 10.67
CA GLN A 49 -10.20 10.63 9.71
C GLN A 49 -8.83 10.67 10.41
N VAL A 50 -8.70 11.46 11.48
CA VAL A 50 -7.49 11.56 12.31
C VAL A 50 -7.09 10.23 12.97
N LEU A 51 -8.00 9.27 13.10
CA LEU A 51 -7.68 7.97 13.68
C LEU A 51 -6.66 7.16 12.88
N LEU A 52 -6.54 7.42 11.56
CA LEU A 52 -5.50 6.78 10.74
C LEU A 52 -4.12 7.30 11.12
N GLU A 53 -3.97 8.61 11.22
CA GLU A 53 -2.71 9.27 11.61
C GLU A 53 -2.29 8.84 13.00
N LYS A 54 -3.22 8.87 13.97
CA LYS A 54 -2.97 8.38 15.33
C LYS A 54 -2.53 6.91 15.36
N ALA A 55 -3.11 6.06 14.51
CA ALA A 55 -2.71 4.67 14.42
C ALA A 55 -1.29 4.55 13.86
N MET A 56 -0.96 5.27 12.78
CA MET A 56 0.39 5.30 12.22
C MET A 56 1.42 5.83 13.23
N ASP A 57 1.03 6.78 14.09
CA ASP A 57 1.91 7.44 15.06
C ASP A 57 2.30 6.61 16.27
N ILE A 58 1.68 5.45 16.51
CA ILE A 58 2.03 4.57 17.63
C ILE A 58 2.72 3.28 17.17
N VAL A 59 2.81 3.06 15.86
CA VAL A 59 3.40 1.83 15.31
C VAL A 59 4.91 1.81 15.50
N ASP A 60 5.41 0.67 15.96
CA ASP A 60 6.80 0.25 15.87
C ASP A 60 6.90 -1.18 15.31
N LEU A 61 8.12 -1.68 15.16
CA LEU A 61 8.36 -2.98 14.54
C LEU A 61 7.90 -4.14 15.43
N ASP A 62 8.08 -4.06 16.75
CA ASP A 62 7.66 -5.13 17.65
C ASP A 62 6.15 -5.22 17.68
N TRP A 63 5.47 -4.07 17.69
CA TRP A 63 4.03 -3.98 17.56
C TRP A 63 3.53 -4.63 16.26
N LEU A 64 4.19 -4.38 15.12
CA LEU A 64 3.81 -5.02 13.85
C LEU A 64 4.01 -6.53 13.89
N VAL A 65 5.14 -7.00 14.40
CA VAL A 65 5.42 -8.44 14.51
C VAL A 65 4.38 -9.11 15.41
N ASN A 66 4.04 -8.48 16.55
CA ASN A 66 3.00 -8.97 17.45
C ASN A 66 1.62 -8.94 16.80
N ALA A 67 1.25 -7.85 16.10
CA ALA A 67 -0.03 -7.74 15.40
C ALA A 67 -0.17 -8.77 14.25
N CYS A 68 0.94 -9.21 13.67
CA CYS A 68 0.96 -10.30 12.68
C CYS A 68 0.93 -11.69 13.33
N GLY A 69 1.44 -11.83 14.56
CA GLY A 69 1.58 -13.10 15.28
C GLY A 69 0.48 -13.42 16.30
N GLN A 70 -0.27 -12.43 16.78
CA GLN A 70 -1.29 -12.58 17.82
C GLN A 70 -2.68 -12.20 17.29
N LEU A 71 -3.59 -13.18 17.31
CA LEU A 71 -5.02 -13.06 17.04
C LEU A 71 -5.80 -12.51 18.27
N ASP A 72 -5.16 -11.69 19.12
CA ASP A 72 -5.82 -11.23 20.34
C ASP A 72 -6.78 -10.07 20.07
N ALA A 73 -8.04 -10.26 20.48
CA ALA A 73 -9.16 -9.39 20.19
C ALA A 73 -9.07 -7.97 20.78
N ASN A 74 -8.10 -7.69 21.67
CA ASN A 74 -7.98 -6.42 22.37
C ASN A 74 -7.18 -5.36 21.60
N ASP A 75 -6.17 -5.74 20.81
CA ASP A 75 -5.38 -4.82 19.96
C ASP A 75 -5.96 -4.65 18.54
N ALA A 76 -7.04 -5.39 18.26
CA ALA A 76 -7.76 -5.44 16.99
C ALA A 76 -8.14 -4.06 16.43
N GLN A 77 -8.43 -3.05 17.26
CA GLN A 77 -8.94 -1.77 16.74
C GLN A 77 -7.88 -0.93 16.03
N VAL A 78 -6.64 -0.92 16.51
CA VAL A 78 -5.56 -0.15 15.87
C VAL A 78 -4.98 -0.96 14.72
N SER A 79 -4.77 -2.26 14.92
CA SER A 79 -4.32 -3.16 13.86
C SER A 79 -5.28 -3.20 12.69
N HIS A 80 -6.60 -3.30 12.89
CA HIS A 80 -7.56 -3.32 11.78
C HIS A 80 -7.64 -2.02 10.96
N ARG A 81 -7.14 -0.89 11.48
CA ARG A 81 -7.04 0.36 10.70
C ARG A 81 -5.85 0.38 9.76
N LEU A 82 -4.80 -0.36 10.11
CA LEU A 82 -3.53 -0.36 9.39
C LEU A 82 -3.31 -1.64 8.57
N LEU A 83 -3.79 -2.76 9.09
CA LEU A 83 -3.63 -4.10 8.57
C LEU A 83 -5.01 -4.69 8.29
N HIS A 84 -5.19 -5.20 7.09
CA HIS A 84 -6.37 -5.89 6.63
C HIS A 84 -6.08 -7.36 6.47
N TYR A 85 -6.90 -8.15 7.12
CA TYR A 85 -6.83 -9.57 7.00
C TYR A 85 -7.55 -10.06 5.75
N ARG A 86 -6.85 -10.83 4.92
CA ARG A 86 -7.35 -11.45 3.71
C ARG A 86 -7.27 -12.96 3.84
N GLN A 87 -8.37 -13.59 3.48
CA GLN A 87 -8.49 -15.03 3.41
C GLN A 87 -8.78 -15.41 1.96
N ASN A 88 -7.93 -16.26 1.42
CA ASN A 88 -8.21 -17.05 0.22
C ASN A 88 -8.45 -18.50 0.66
N PHE A 89 -8.97 -19.35 -0.24
CA PHE A 89 -9.27 -20.75 0.06
C PHE A 89 -8.11 -21.53 0.69
N ASP A 90 -6.86 -21.19 0.34
CA ASP A 90 -5.66 -21.92 0.80
C ASP A 90 -4.71 -21.06 1.66
N SER A 91 -5.03 -19.79 1.95
CA SER A 91 -4.10 -18.91 2.66
C SER A 91 -4.78 -17.75 3.38
N GLU A 92 -4.42 -17.55 4.64
CA GLU A 92 -4.65 -16.31 5.38
C GLU A 92 -3.39 -15.47 5.40
N TYR A 93 -3.53 -14.19 5.05
CA TYR A 93 -2.44 -13.22 5.15
C TYR A 93 -2.99 -11.84 5.44
N PHE A 94 -2.17 -10.99 6.05
CA PHE A 94 -2.51 -9.59 6.22
C PHE A 94 -1.92 -8.76 5.08
N VAL A 95 -2.52 -7.62 4.80
CA VAL A 95 -1.96 -6.57 3.93
C VAL A 95 -2.12 -5.24 4.62
N PHE A 96 -1.29 -4.24 4.30
CA PHE A 96 -1.59 -2.89 4.75
C PHE A 96 -2.91 -2.37 4.16
N ALA A 97 -3.54 -1.45 4.88
CA ALA A 97 -4.84 -0.92 4.49
C ALA A 97 -4.81 -0.27 3.11
N SER A 98 -3.70 0.39 2.79
CA SER A 98 -3.40 0.99 1.50
C SER A 98 -1.88 1.08 1.30
N LYS A 99 -1.46 1.35 0.05
CA LYS A 99 -0.06 1.70 -0.25
C LYS A 99 0.41 2.93 0.53
N TYR A 100 -0.49 3.90 0.75
CA TYR A 100 -0.20 5.09 1.56
C TYR A 100 0.18 4.69 2.99
N VAL A 101 -0.60 3.81 3.63
CA VAL A 101 -0.31 3.33 4.98
C VAL A 101 1.00 2.56 5.05
N GLN A 102 1.23 1.64 4.10
CA GLN A 102 2.49 0.89 4.03
C GLN A 102 3.72 1.82 3.96
N GLN A 103 3.67 2.84 3.08
CA GLN A 103 4.76 3.80 2.94
C GLN A 103 4.95 4.66 4.18
N ALA A 104 3.86 5.14 4.79
CA ALA A 104 3.90 5.94 6.00
C ALA A 104 4.49 5.15 7.18
N VAL A 105 4.03 3.91 7.37
CA VAL A 105 4.55 2.99 8.39
C VAL A 105 6.03 2.72 8.15
N TYR A 106 6.44 2.35 6.92
CA TYR A 106 7.85 2.13 6.61
C TYR A 106 8.72 3.36 6.93
N LYS A 107 8.31 4.57 6.48
CA LYS A 107 9.05 5.82 6.75
C LYS A 107 9.21 6.06 8.25
N ARG A 108 8.17 5.79 9.02
CA ARG A 108 8.21 5.91 10.48
C ARG A 108 9.19 4.92 11.10
N LEU A 109 9.09 3.63 10.76
CA LEU A 109 10.01 2.61 11.27
C LEU A 109 11.47 2.95 10.94
N TYR A 110 11.70 3.42 9.71
CA TYR A 110 13.02 3.84 9.26
C TYR A 110 13.56 5.03 10.07
N LYS A 111 12.70 6.01 10.38
CA LYS A 111 13.07 7.17 11.20
C LYS A 111 13.32 6.78 12.66
N ASN A 112 12.54 5.86 13.20
CA ASN A 112 12.60 5.47 14.61
C ASN A 112 13.79 4.56 14.91
N ASP A 113 13.95 3.48 14.14
CA ASP A 113 15.08 2.55 14.28
C ASP A 113 15.40 1.88 12.94
N LYS A 114 16.12 2.64 12.10
CA LYS A 114 16.61 2.16 10.80
C LYS A 114 17.36 0.83 10.91
N ARG A 115 18.22 0.68 11.92
CA ARG A 115 19.09 -0.48 12.06
C ARG A 115 18.24 -1.73 12.30
N LYS A 116 17.34 -1.67 13.29
CA LYS A 116 16.44 -2.78 13.61
C LYS A 116 15.53 -3.15 12.44
N LEU A 117 15.02 -2.17 11.70
CA LEU A 117 14.21 -2.42 10.51
C LEU A 117 14.98 -3.19 9.43
N LEU A 118 16.21 -2.77 9.11
CA LEU A 118 17.02 -3.41 8.07
C LEU A 118 17.50 -4.80 8.52
N GLU A 119 17.88 -4.95 9.78
CA GLU A 119 18.22 -6.25 10.38
C GLU A 119 17.03 -7.21 10.30
N PHE A 120 15.81 -6.75 10.60
CA PHE A 120 14.61 -7.56 10.46
C PHE A 120 14.36 -7.99 9.01
N ILE A 121 14.44 -7.07 8.04
CA ILE A 121 14.23 -7.38 6.62
C ILE A 121 15.23 -8.45 6.15
N ALA A 122 16.50 -8.33 6.56
CA ALA A 122 17.55 -9.28 6.20
C ALA A 122 17.39 -10.64 6.91
N ALA A 123 17.15 -10.63 8.23
CA ALA A 123 17.14 -11.84 9.05
C ALA A 123 15.84 -12.65 8.95
N SER A 124 14.72 -12.03 8.54
CA SER A 124 13.45 -12.73 8.36
C SER A 124 13.34 -13.45 7.02
N ASP A 125 14.41 -13.46 6.19
CA ASP A 125 14.43 -14.25 4.97
C ASP A 125 14.26 -15.75 5.27
N GLY A 126 13.46 -16.44 4.45
CA GLY A 126 13.10 -17.84 4.68
C GLY A 126 12.15 -18.13 5.87
N VAL A 127 11.80 -17.13 6.70
CA VAL A 127 10.84 -17.33 7.81
C VAL A 127 9.41 -17.15 7.31
N GLY A 128 8.72 -18.26 7.03
CA GLY A 128 7.37 -18.26 6.42
C GLY A 128 6.34 -17.41 7.16
N ALA A 129 6.31 -17.47 8.49
CA ALA A 129 5.37 -16.69 9.32
C ALA A 129 5.54 -15.16 9.18
N LEU A 130 6.73 -14.69 8.78
CA LEU A 130 7.05 -13.27 8.62
C LEU A 130 7.14 -12.84 7.15
N ALA A 131 6.99 -13.77 6.19
CA ALA A 131 7.25 -13.53 4.78
C ALA A 131 6.43 -12.35 4.22
N VAL A 132 5.16 -12.25 4.63
CA VAL A 132 4.26 -11.18 4.20
C VAL A 132 4.68 -9.82 4.78
N LEU A 133 5.04 -9.77 6.08
CA LEU A 133 5.48 -8.53 6.73
C LEU A 133 6.78 -8.05 6.08
N ARG A 134 7.72 -8.98 5.93
CA ARG A 134 9.01 -8.76 5.28
C ARG A 134 8.80 -8.23 3.87
N GLY A 135 7.93 -8.85 3.08
CA GLY A 135 7.63 -8.43 1.71
C GLY A 135 7.17 -6.97 1.64
N HIS A 136 6.21 -6.57 2.47
CA HIS A 136 5.73 -5.19 2.48
C HIS A 136 6.79 -4.17 2.96
N LEU A 137 7.57 -4.52 3.98
CA LEU A 137 8.64 -3.65 4.48
C LEU A 137 9.80 -3.54 3.49
N PHE A 138 10.14 -4.64 2.81
CA PHE A 138 11.13 -4.67 1.73
C PHE A 138 10.67 -3.83 0.54
N GLU A 139 9.42 -3.96 0.09
CA GLU A 139 8.86 -3.10 -0.95
C GLU A 139 8.93 -1.61 -0.56
N GLY A 140 8.59 -1.27 0.68
CA GLY A 140 8.76 0.07 1.22
C GLY A 140 10.21 0.54 1.18
N HIS A 141 11.16 -0.34 1.50
CA HIS A 141 12.58 -0.07 1.42
C HIS A 141 13.03 0.23 0.00
N VAL A 142 12.69 -0.65 -0.94
CA VAL A 142 13.02 -0.54 -2.37
C VAL A 142 12.45 0.77 -2.94
N HIS A 143 11.18 1.08 -2.69
CA HIS A 143 10.56 2.35 -3.10
C HIS A 143 11.21 3.58 -2.46
N SER A 144 11.86 3.45 -1.31
CA SER A 144 12.61 4.56 -0.69
C SER A 144 14.03 4.71 -1.27
N VAL A 145 14.61 3.65 -1.83
CA VAL A 145 16.01 3.64 -2.31
C VAL A 145 16.08 3.85 -3.81
N LEU A 146 15.34 3.07 -4.62
CA LEU A 146 15.46 3.09 -6.08
C LEU A 146 15.28 4.49 -6.71
N PRO A 147 14.30 5.31 -6.31
CA PRO A 147 14.10 6.63 -6.93
C PRO A 147 15.27 7.60 -6.72
N ARG A 148 16.15 7.33 -5.75
CA ARG A 148 17.36 8.14 -5.50
C ARG A 148 18.51 7.77 -6.44
N GLY A 149 18.36 6.73 -7.25
CA GLY A 149 19.42 6.19 -8.09
C GLY A 149 20.56 5.56 -7.28
N GLY A 150 21.64 5.23 -7.98
CA GLY A 150 22.84 4.61 -7.40
C GLY A 150 23.25 3.35 -8.16
N THR A 151 24.25 2.66 -7.61
CA THR A 151 24.72 1.37 -8.15
C THR A 151 24.07 0.24 -7.38
N PHE A 152 23.42 -0.66 -8.11
CA PHE A 152 22.74 -1.81 -7.54
C PHE A 152 23.38 -3.10 -8.07
N GLN A 153 23.51 -4.08 -7.18
CA GLN A 153 23.81 -5.43 -7.63
C GLN A 153 22.55 -6.00 -8.28
N VAL A 154 22.68 -6.39 -9.54
CA VAL A 154 21.62 -7.04 -10.30
C VAL A 154 22.03 -8.47 -10.57
N ARG A 155 21.07 -9.39 -10.52
CA ARG A 155 21.24 -10.78 -10.93
C ARG A 155 20.40 -11.00 -12.18
N HIS A 156 21.00 -11.62 -13.20
CA HIS A 156 20.26 -12.05 -14.37
C HIS A 156 19.24 -13.12 -13.97
N LEU A 157 17.97 -12.92 -14.36
CA LEU A 157 16.86 -13.81 -13.98
C LEU A 157 16.72 -15.01 -14.92
N VAL A 158 17.35 -14.96 -16.09
CA VAL A 158 17.37 -16.02 -17.09
C VAL A 158 18.73 -16.71 -17.05
N ASP A 159 18.80 -18.02 -17.25
CA ASP A 159 20.10 -18.64 -17.55
C ASP A 159 20.48 -18.35 -19.01
N ASN A 160 21.77 -18.22 -19.30
CA ASN A 160 22.33 -17.82 -20.61
C ASN A 160 22.03 -18.81 -21.76
N ASN A 161 20.77 -19.08 -22.11
CA ASN A 161 20.45 -19.76 -23.38
C ASN A 161 19.00 -19.69 -23.90
N GLU A 162 18.13 -18.84 -23.38
CA GLU A 162 16.87 -18.54 -24.07
C GLU A 162 17.00 -17.16 -24.70
N ALA A 163 17.51 -17.13 -25.93
CA ALA A 163 17.36 -15.99 -26.80
C ALA A 163 15.85 -15.77 -26.97
N TYR A 164 15.34 -14.64 -26.48
CA TYR A 164 14.09 -14.13 -26.99
C TYR A 164 14.36 -13.82 -28.47
N ASP A 165 13.66 -14.50 -29.37
CA ASP A 165 13.59 -14.06 -30.76
C ASP A 165 13.02 -12.63 -30.73
N ASP A 166 13.91 -11.65 -30.92
CA ASP A 166 13.59 -10.26 -31.21
C ASP A 166 12.83 -10.23 -32.55
N ASP A 167 11.54 -10.52 -32.50
CA ASP A 167 10.57 -10.23 -33.56
C ASP A 167 9.31 -9.69 -32.87
N ASP A 168 9.41 -8.48 -32.34
CA ASP A 168 8.28 -7.55 -32.30
C ASP A 168 8.85 -6.13 -32.34
N ASP A 169 9.00 -5.64 -33.56
CA ASP A 169 9.13 -4.22 -33.93
C ASP A 169 7.99 -3.43 -33.27
N LEU A 170 8.18 -3.00 -32.02
CA LEU A 170 7.34 -1.98 -31.40
C LEU A 170 7.79 -0.63 -31.94
N MET A 171 7.27 -0.34 -33.13
CA MET A 171 7.19 0.97 -33.76
C MET A 171 7.10 2.08 -32.71
N GLU A 172 8.12 2.93 -32.70
CA GLU A 172 8.11 4.25 -32.06
C GLU A 172 6.97 5.07 -32.67
N ASN A 173 5.76 4.97 -32.11
CA ASN A 173 4.75 5.98 -32.37
C ASN A 173 5.02 7.16 -31.43
N GLU A 174 5.75 8.13 -31.99
CA GLU A 174 5.61 9.57 -31.76
C GLU A 174 4.25 9.90 -31.13
N TRP A 175 4.25 10.19 -29.84
CA TRP A 175 3.21 11.02 -29.24
C TRP A 175 3.81 12.42 -29.12
N ASP A 176 3.85 13.06 -30.29
CA ASP A 176 4.13 14.47 -30.40
C ASP A 176 3.14 15.25 -29.54
N SER A 177 3.72 16.25 -28.88
CA SER A 177 3.07 17.16 -27.96
C SER A 177 2.28 18.17 -28.77
N GLU A 178 0.96 18.12 -28.74
CA GLU A 178 0.13 19.28 -29.10
C GLU A 178 -0.44 19.89 -27.83
N ASP A 179 0.39 20.72 -27.19
CA ASP A 179 -0.03 21.78 -26.30
C ASP A 179 0.41 23.11 -26.93
N GLU A 180 -0.38 23.57 -27.91
CA GLU A 180 -0.48 24.98 -28.32
C GLU A 180 -1.88 25.17 -28.92
N MET A 181 -2.65 26.23 -28.73
CA MET A 181 -2.63 27.42 -27.89
C MET A 181 -3.96 28.15 -28.22
N LEU A 182 -4.57 28.75 -27.20
CA LEU A 182 -5.25 30.06 -27.26
C LEU A 182 -6.42 30.35 -28.24
N THR A 183 -7.55 30.73 -27.61
CA THR A 183 -8.37 31.95 -27.83
C THR A 183 -9.25 32.16 -29.07
N MET A 184 -10.50 32.53 -28.74
CA MET A 184 -11.40 33.49 -29.42
C MET A 184 -12.01 33.09 -30.78
N ALA A 185 -13.29 32.73 -30.77
CA ALA A 185 -14.40 33.58 -31.26
C ALA A 185 -15.74 32.97 -30.82
#